data_AF-A0A941DZ89-F1
#
_entry.id   AF-A0A941DZ89-F1
#
_cell.length_a   1.000
_cell.length_b   1.000
_cell.length_c   1.000
_cell.angle_alpha   90.00
_cell.angle_beta   90.00
_cell.angle_gamma   90.00
#
_symmetry.space_group_name_H-M   'P 1'
#
loop_
_entity.id
_entity.type
_entity.pdbx_description
1 polymer ?
#
loop_
_entity_poly.entity_id
_entity_poly.type
_entity_poly.pdbx_seq_one_letter_code
_entity_poly.pdbx_strand_id
1 'polypeptide(L)'
;MISVLIQLIADVTQVGSRGQIVLYGMPGLLFYIPVSLLSAIIVLARTQQARQLSVLTMMFSGLYLIHQLCYLLAIEIYRLGLLRTYLPDWRPSFDLAMALWISLAAAIATIRIVRVQQIIRRALTVFVVGALLSIPLFGMYKNASLWIPDYRADQDGDEGAVVSDYDILNQEAIFYTQPSILKQQLERIQASTDADPQMFFIGVAGYASQNVFMNEVKFVEQLFQQRFNTANHSIRLINNKLTVNETSIASLTALQAAIDKVGTLMRSDRDVLFLYLTSHGSKTHEFSLEFGGMQFKQLNPQVLKTMLDQAGIKHRVIVISACYSGGYIEPLKNPNSLIITSAAADKTSFGCSNDAEYTYFGKAFFVDALGSDLSFVEAFAVAKPAIDAREKKEEYEPSHPQIFVGEEIQAKLDRLKKSTRTSQSTDKEEIGARGLAFVDTVDRQRRQELAQSLIDAFDNEAQSNALHRLCLDEQALTTAEKIYKDNPSYFGGISPSSHSWPLVVSALKTYQEQACKTLDSRTFSAVLVDHYANSHSVIELEKMLKFYRSDLGRQSINTNNAAYLKANRMSYRIATENNARANEEFSREIGRLIADSNRKR
;
A
#
# COMPACT_ATOMS: atom_id res chain seq x y z
N MET A 1 30.93 10.42 29.89
CA MET A 1 30.17 11.68 29.74
C MET A 1 30.15 12.16 28.30
N ILE A 2 31.30 12.43 27.66
CA ILE A 2 31.36 12.91 26.27
C ILE A 2 30.61 11.98 25.29
N SER A 3 30.85 10.66 25.36
CA SER A 3 30.18 9.66 24.50
C SER A 3 28.66 9.64 24.66
N VAL A 4 28.16 9.88 25.88
CA VAL A 4 26.73 9.94 26.20
C VAL A 4 26.12 11.21 25.59
N LEU A 5 26.80 12.35 25.74
CA LEU A 5 26.34 13.61 25.18
C LEU A 5 26.30 13.58 23.64
N ILE A 6 27.34 13.03 23.00
CA ILE A 6 27.40 12.87 21.54
C ILE A 6 26.27 11.97 21.05
N GLN A 7 26.02 10.85 21.74
CA GLN A 7 24.93 9.96 21.38
C GLN A 7 23.58 10.66 21.52
N LEU A 8 23.35 11.35 22.63
CA LEU A 8 22.11 12.06 22.89
C LEU A 8 21.85 13.15 21.84
N ILE A 9 22.87 13.94 21.50
CA ILE A 9 22.76 14.96 20.45
C ILE A 9 22.43 14.28 19.12
N ALA A 10 23.13 13.21 18.77
CA ALA A 10 22.84 12.46 17.55
C ALA A 10 21.39 11.96 17.53
N ASP A 11 20.94 11.29 18.59
CA ASP A 11 19.57 10.76 18.65
C ASP A 11 18.51 11.88 18.57
N VAL A 12 18.72 13.01 19.25
CA VAL A 12 17.83 14.19 19.15
C VAL A 12 17.81 14.77 17.75
N THR A 13 18.96 14.86 17.06
CA THR A 13 18.99 15.32 15.66
C THR A 13 18.28 14.37 14.69
N GLN A 14 18.25 13.07 15.01
CA GLN A 14 17.63 12.05 14.15
C GLN A 14 16.12 11.92 14.38
N VAL A 15 15.69 12.02 15.65
CA VAL A 15 14.30 11.84 16.06
C VAL A 15 13.52 13.16 16.09
N GLY A 16 14.21 14.29 16.26
CA GLY A 16 13.61 15.60 16.48
C GLY A 16 13.38 15.90 17.96
N SER A 17 12.80 17.08 18.23
CA SER A 17 12.60 17.60 19.60
C SER A 17 11.47 16.91 20.38
N ARG A 18 10.64 16.10 19.70
CA ARG A 18 9.55 15.33 20.32
C ARG A 18 9.99 13.88 20.56
N GLY A 19 10.68 13.67 21.67
CA GLY A 19 11.11 12.35 22.11
C GLY A 19 11.25 12.28 23.61
N GLN A 20 11.56 11.09 24.11
CA GLN A 20 11.75 10.81 25.52
C GLN A 20 13.12 10.18 25.77
N ILE A 21 13.69 10.50 26.92
CA ILE A 21 14.96 9.93 27.35
C ILE A 21 14.72 8.47 27.78
N VAL A 22 15.48 7.56 27.20
CA VAL A 22 15.47 6.14 27.57
C VAL A 22 16.82 5.71 28.12
N LEU A 23 16.82 5.38 29.41
CA LEU A 23 18.05 4.98 30.12
C LEU A 23 18.50 3.55 29.80
N TYR A 24 17.69 2.73 29.12
CA TYR A 24 18.09 1.37 28.75
C TYR A 24 19.18 1.32 27.68
N GLY A 25 19.43 2.42 26.95
CA GLY A 25 20.57 2.53 26.02
C GLY A 25 21.92 2.74 26.71
N MET A 26 21.90 3.13 27.99
CA MET A 26 23.10 3.45 28.77
C MET A 26 24.08 2.28 28.94
N PRO A 27 23.64 1.04 29.25
CA PRO A 27 24.55 -0.11 29.32
C PRO A 27 25.36 -0.29 28.03
N GLY A 28 24.73 -0.21 26.86
CA GLY A 28 25.42 -0.31 25.57
C GLY A 28 26.45 0.80 25.35
N LEU A 29 26.12 2.03 25.78
CA LEU A 29 27.07 3.14 25.72
C LEU A 29 28.20 3.04 26.72
N LEU A 30 28.01 2.47 27.91
CA LEU A 30 29.02 2.47 28.97
C LEU A 30 29.86 1.19 29.00
N PHE A 31 29.42 0.14 28.30
CA PHE A 31 30.05 -1.19 28.37
C PHE A 31 31.53 -1.21 27.98
N TYR A 32 31.97 -0.31 27.11
CA TYR A 32 33.38 -0.24 26.70
C TYR A 32 34.33 0.19 27.83
N ILE A 33 33.83 0.89 28.85
CA ILE A 33 34.64 1.39 29.97
C ILE A 33 35.19 0.23 30.82
N PRO A 34 34.36 -0.69 31.37
CA PRO A 34 34.87 -1.82 32.12
C PRO A 34 35.74 -2.75 31.27
N VAL A 35 35.43 -2.93 29.97
CA VAL A 35 36.27 -3.71 29.06
C VAL A 35 37.64 -3.08 28.84
N SER A 36 37.69 -1.75 28.65
CA SER A 36 38.95 -1.00 28.49
C SER A 36 39.79 -1.06 29.76
N LEU A 37 39.17 -0.90 30.92
CA LEU A 37 39.81 -1.01 32.24
C LEU A 37 40.38 -2.42 32.44
N LEU A 38 39.57 -3.47 32.21
CA LEU A 38 39.99 -4.86 32.36
C LEU A 38 41.16 -5.19 31.41
N SER A 39 41.09 -4.73 30.16
CA SER A 39 42.15 -4.90 29.18
C SER A 39 43.46 -4.24 29.65
N ALA A 40 43.38 -3.01 30.15
CA ALA A 40 44.54 -2.28 30.67
C ALA A 40 45.13 -2.95 31.92
N ILE A 41 44.29 -3.44 32.84
CA ILE A 41 44.71 -4.17 34.05
C ILE A 41 45.43 -5.46 33.67
N ILE A 42 44.87 -6.28 32.77
CA ILE A 42 45.46 -7.57 32.36
C ILE A 42 46.82 -7.36 31.68
N VAL A 43 46.93 -6.32 30.84
CA VAL A 43 48.19 -5.97 30.18
C VAL A 43 49.24 -5.55 31.20
N LEU A 44 48.88 -4.72 32.18
CA LEU A 44 49.84 -4.14 33.14
C LEU A 44 50.22 -5.08 34.27
N ALA A 45 49.33 -5.97 34.68
CA ALA A 45 49.64 -7.06 35.60
C ALA A 45 50.82 -7.91 35.09
N ARG A 46 51.03 -7.95 33.76
CA ARG A 46 52.11 -8.69 33.12
C ARG A 46 53.41 -7.90 32.93
N THR A 47 53.39 -6.59 33.13
CA THR A 47 54.55 -5.73 32.86
C THR A 47 55.11 -5.02 34.09
N GLN A 48 54.47 -5.18 35.26
CA GLN A 48 54.82 -4.54 36.54
C GLN A 48 54.91 -3.00 36.46
N GLN A 49 54.29 -2.38 35.45
CA GLN A 49 54.31 -0.93 35.22
C GLN A 49 52.96 -0.29 35.57
N ALA A 50 52.50 -0.46 36.82
CA ALA A 50 51.20 0.04 37.29
C ALA A 50 51.00 1.55 37.06
N ARG A 51 52.10 2.32 36.97
CA ARG A 51 52.09 3.76 36.67
C ARG A 51 51.47 4.11 35.31
N GLN A 52 51.34 3.15 34.38
CA GLN A 52 50.81 3.38 33.03
C GLN A 52 49.31 3.02 32.88
N LEU A 53 48.63 2.61 33.96
CA LEU A 53 47.22 2.19 33.92
C LEU A 53 46.27 3.29 33.47
N SER A 54 46.44 4.50 34.01
CA SER A 54 45.63 5.66 33.62
C SER A 54 45.83 6.01 32.15
N VAL A 55 47.07 5.92 31.65
CA VAL A 55 47.42 6.24 30.25
C VAL A 55 46.76 5.26 29.28
N LEU A 56 46.88 3.95 29.53
CA LEU A 56 46.28 2.93 28.65
C LEU A 56 44.75 2.98 28.69
N THR A 57 44.15 3.17 29.87
CA THR A 57 42.70 3.29 30.03
C THR A 57 42.15 4.51 29.28
N MET A 58 42.81 5.66 29.43
CA MET A 58 42.43 6.90 28.74
C MET A 58 42.53 6.74 27.22
N MET A 59 43.59 6.08 26.75
CA MET A 59 43.79 5.83 25.32
C MET A 59 42.74 4.88 24.74
N PHE A 60 42.48 3.73 25.38
CA PHE A 60 41.44 2.80 24.91
C PHE A 60 40.06 3.44 24.88
N SER A 61 39.73 4.23 25.92
CA SER A 61 38.48 5.00 25.97
C SER A 61 38.40 6.05 24.84
N GLY A 62 39.53 6.68 24.49
CA GLY A 62 39.61 7.63 23.37
C GLY A 62 39.44 6.97 22.00
N LEU A 63 40.02 5.78 21.80
CA LEU A 63 39.82 5.00 20.57
C LEU A 63 38.34 4.61 20.37
N TYR A 64 37.64 4.29 21.46
CA TYR A 64 36.21 4.02 21.40
C TYR A 64 35.39 5.25 20.98
N LEU A 65 35.74 6.43 21.50
CA LEU A 65 35.09 7.68 21.12
C LEU A 65 35.25 7.97 19.62
N ILE A 66 36.46 7.73 19.07
CA ILE A 66 36.72 7.86 17.63
C ILE A 66 35.80 6.91 16.84
N HIS A 67 35.70 5.66 17.27
CA HIS A 67 34.81 4.69 16.65
C HIS A 67 33.34 5.13 16.69
N GLN A 68 32.86 5.68 17.81
CA GLN A 68 31.50 6.20 17.91
C GLN A 68 31.26 7.33 16.90
N LEU A 69 32.19 8.27 16.79
CA LEU A 69 32.11 9.37 15.81
C LEU A 69 32.11 8.87 14.36
N CYS A 70 33.00 7.93 14.03
CA CYS A 70 33.04 7.31 12.70
C CYS A 70 31.74 6.56 12.39
N TYR A 71 31.16 5.87 13.38
CA TYR A 71 29.91 5.14 13.22
C TYR A 71 28.73 6.09 12.95
N LEU A 72 28.63 7.20 13.71
CA LEU A 72 27.61 8.23 13.49
C LEU A 72 27.76 8.90 12.12
N LEU A 73 29.00 9.20 11.71
CA LEU A 73 29.28 9.74 10.37
C LEU A 73 28.88 8.74 9.27
N ALA A 74 29.17 7.45 9.45
CA ALA A 74 28.78 6.42 8.49
C ALA A 74 27.25 6.29 8.36
N ILE A 75 26.50 6.43 9.47
CA ILE A 75 25.03 6.51 9.45
C ILE A 75 24.57 7.70 8.60
N GLU A 76 25.16 8.88 8.78
CA GLU A 76 24.75 10.08 8.05
C GLU A 76 25.07 9.98 6.55
N ILE A 77 26.27 9.49 6.20
CA ILE A 77 26.65 9.23 4.81
C ILE A 77 25.69 8.23 4.15
N TYR A 78 25.29 7.18 4.89
CA TYR A 78 24.33 6.21 4.42
C TYR A 78 22.93 6.80 4.26
N ARG A 79 22.49 7.67 5.19
CA ARG A 79 21.22 8.40 5.11
C ARG A 79 21.14 9.29 3.86
N LEU A 80 22.23 9.99 3.54
CA LEU A 80 22.34 10.83 2.34
C LEU A 80 22.35 10.03 1.02
N GLY A 81 22.25 8.70 1.07
CA GLY A 81 22.12 7.83 -0.11
C GLY A 81 23.45 7.56 -0.83
N LEU A 82 24.56 8.17 -0.41
CA LEU A 82 25.85 8.13 -1.11
C LEU A 82 26.45 6.71 -1.24
N LEU A 83 26.18 5.84 -0.27
CA LEU A 83 26.70 4.46 -0.22
C LEU A 83 25.60 3.39 -0.30
N ARG A 84 24.33 3.80 -0.36
CA ARG A 84 23.19 2.89 -0.25
C ARG A 84 23.12 1.86 -1.38
N THR A 85 23.55 2.25 -2.58
CA THR A 85 23.58 1.38 -3.77
C THR A 85 24.71 0.34 -3.75
N TYR A 86 25.82 0.63 -3.05
CA TYR A 86 27.03 -0.20 -3.10
C TYR A 86 27.19 -1.11 -1.88
N LEU A 87 26.62 -0.73 -0.73
CA LEU A 87 26.73 -1.47 0.53
C LEU A 87 25.35 -1.59 1.21
N PRO A 88 24.47 -2.48 0.72
CA PRO A 88 23.11 -2.63 1.27
C PRO A 88 23.12 -3.03 2.75
N ASP A 89 24.12 -3.77 3.22
CA ASP A 89 24.31 -4.15 4.62
C ASP A 89 25.72 -3.77 5.14
N TRP A 90 25.97 -2.46 5.28
CA TRP A 90 27.29 -1.92 5.61
C TRP A 90 27.70 -2.12 7.07
N ARG A 91 26.74 -2.29 7.98
CA ARG A 91 26.97 -2.24 9.43
C ARG A 91 27.91 -3.34 9.94
N PRO A 92 27.74 -4.63 9.58
CA PRO A 92 28.63 -5.70 10.06
C PRO A 92 30.06 -5.52 9.56
N SER A 93 30.22 -5.11 8.30
CA SER A 93 31.53 -4.90 7.67
C SER A 93 32.28 -3.72 8.29
N PHE A 94 31.56 -2.62 8.56
CA PHE A 94 32.12 -1.45 9.24
C PHE A 94 32.53 -1.78 10.68
N ASP A 95 31.67 -2.50 11.41
CA ASP A 95 31.93 -2.89 12.80
C ASP A 95 33.16 -3.80 12.90
N LEU A 96 33.29 -4.77 11.99
CA LEU A 96 34.48 -5.64 11.93
C LEU A 96 35.74 -4.84 11.61
N ALA A 97 35.70 -3.99 10.58
CA ALA A 97 36.84 -3.20 10.15
C ALA A 97 37.33 -2.26 11.27
N MET A 98 36.40 -1.59 11.95
CA MET A 98 36.74 -0.73 13.08
C MET A 98 37.22 -1.50 14.31
N ALA A 99 36.62 -2.64 14.63
CA ALA A 99 37.08 -3.48 15.74
C ALA A 99 38.53 -3.95 15.54
N LEU A 100 38.87 -4.37 14.31
CA LEU A 100 40.24 -4.75 13.93
C LEU A 100 41.20 -3.56 14.01
N TRP A 101 40.80 -2.40 13.48
CA TRP A 101 41.62 -1.20 13.50
C TRP A 101 41.90 -0.69 14.92
N ILE A 102 40.88 -0.59 15.77
CA ILE A 102 41.00 -0.18 17.17
C ILE A 102 41.92 -1.14 17.91
N SER A 103 41.74 -2.45 17.71
CA SER A 103 42.54 -3.49 18.37
C SER A 103 44.00 -3.42 17.96
N LEU A 104 44.28 -3.20 16.67
CA LEU A 104 45.64 -3.03 16.17
C LEU A 104 46.28 -1.75 16.71
N ALA A 105 45.57 -0.63 16.68
CA ALA A 105 46.04 0.65 17.22
C ALA A 105 46.33 0.55 18.72
N ALA A 106 45.41 -0.05 19.48
CA ALA A 106 45.54 -0.30 20.91
C ALA A 106 46.76 -1.18 21.23
N ALA A 107 46.98 -2.25 20.46
CA ALA A 107 48.11 -3.15 20.66
C ALA A 107 49.45 -2.46 20.34
N ILE A 108 49.56 -1.74 19.23
CA ILE A 108 50.77 -0.98 18.84
C ILE A 108 51.11 0.05 19.91
N ALA A 109 50.12 0.83 20.34
CA ALA A 109 50.33 1.87 21.33
C ALA A 109 50.73 1.27 22.69
N THR A 110 50.12 0.16 23.09
CA THR A 110 50.51 -0.59 24.30
C THR A 110 51.97 -1.05 24.23
N ILE A 111 52.40 -1.63 23.11
CA ILE A 111 53.79 -2.08 22.93
C ILE A 111 54.78 -0.91 23.06
N ARG A 112 54.44 0.26 22.50
CA ARG A 112 55.28 1.46 22.57
C ARG A 112 55.33 2.07 23.96
N ILE A 113 54.19 2.19 24.64
CA ILE A 113 54.05 2.82 25.97
C ILE A 113 54.75 1.96 27.03
N VAL A 114 54.50 0.65 27.02
CA VAL A 114 55.03 -0.31 27.99
C VAL A 114 56.46 -0.77 27.63
N ARG A 115 56.96 -0.37 26.45
CA ARG A 115 58.30 -0.69 25.92
C ARG A 115 58.59 -2.19 25.91
N VAL A 116 57.66 -2.98 25.38
CA VAL A 116 57.80 -4.44 25.30
C VAL A 116 58.90 -4.79 24.28
N GLN A 117 60.03 -5.32 24.75
CA GLN A 117 61.20 -5.61 23.90
C GLN A 117 61.15 -6.99 23.24
N GLN A 118 60.66 -8.02 23.94
CA GLN A 118 60.64 -9.39 23.44
C GLN A 118 59.51 -9.62 22.41
N ILE A 119 59.83 -10.23 21.27
CA ILE A 119 58.89 -10.43 20.16
C ILE A 119 57.69 -11.32 20.55
N ILE A 120 57.93 -12.36 21.35
CA ILE A 120 56.88 -13.26 21.87
C ILE A 120 55.90 -12.48 22.75
N ARG A 121 56.39 -11.57 23.59
CA ARG A 121 55.55 -10.72 24.43
C ARG A 121 54.75 -9.71 23.61
N ARG A 122 55.31 -9.20 22.50
CA ARG A 122 54.57 -8.34 21.56
C ARG A 122 53.42 -9.08 20.89
N ALA A 123 53.67 -10.30 20.39
CA ALA A 123 52.64 -11.14 19.77
C ALA A 123 51.51 -11.46 20.78
N LEU A 124 51.87 -11.78 22.02
CA LEU A 124 50.91 -12.02 23.09
C LEU A 124 50.10 -10.77 23.44
N THR A 125 50.73 -9.59 23.49
CA THR A 125 50.02 -8.32 23.71
C THR A 125 49.00 -8.05 22.60
N VAL A 126 49.38 -8.26 21.33
CA VAL A 126 48.46 -8.12 20.19
C VAL A 126 47.28 -9.08 20.33
N PHE A 127 47.53 -10.34 20.65
CA PHE A 127 46.48 -11.34 20.82
C PHE A 127 45.53 -10.99 21.97
N VAL A 128 46.05 -10.60 23.13
CA VAL A 128 45.26 -10.32 24.33
C VAL A 128 44.45 -9.04 24.18
N VAL A 129 45.07 -7.96 23.70
CA VAL A 129 44.37 -6.69 23.42
C VAL A 129 43.35 -6.89 22.31
N GLY A 130 43.71 -7.65 21.27
CA GLY A 130 42.81 -8.02 20.18
C GLY A 130 41.60 -8.79 20.66
N ALA A 131 41.78 -9.87 21.42
CA ALA A 131 40.67 -10.67 21.93
C ALA A 131 39.77 -9.87 22.88
N LEU A 132 40.36 -9.09 23.80
CA LEU A 132 39.59 -8.36 24.81
C LEU A 132 38.88 -7.11 24.26
N LEU A 133 39.38 -6.49 23.20
CA LEU A 133 38.72 -5.35 22.57
C LEU A 133 37.86 -5.75 21.36
N SER A 134 38.32 -6.63 20.47
CA SER A 134 37.58 -7.00 19.26
C SER A 134 36.30 -7.77 19.57
N ILE A 135 36.34 -8.74 20.49
CA ILE A 135 35.18 -9.62 20.74
C ILE A 135 34.00 -8.82 21.33
N PRO A 136 34.19 -7.98 22.36
CA PRO A 136 33.07 -7.20 22.89
C PRO A 136 32.60 -6.09 21.94
N LEU A 137 33.50 -5.49 21.16
CA LEU A 137 33.14 -4.43 20.21
C LEU A 137 32.41 -4.95 18.97
N PHE A 138 32.65 -6.20 18.58
CA PHE A 138 31.98 -6.85 17.46
C PHE A 138 30.69 -7.58 17.89
N GLY A 139 30.70 -8.24 19.06
CA GLY A 139 29.61 -9.13 19.48
C GLY A 139 28.45 -8.48 20.22
N MET A 140 28.57 -7.21 20.64
CA MET A 140 27.50 -6.56 21.40
C MET A 140 26.60 -5.68 20.53
N TYR A 141 25.28 -5.90 20.66
CA TYR A 141 24.24 -5.12 20.01
C TYR A 141 24.34 -3.64 20.43
N LYS A 142 24.67 -2.75 19.48
CA LYS A 142 24.90 -1.31 19.69
C LYS A 142 23.61 -0.48 19.64
N ASN A 143 22.50 -0.97 20.19
CA ASN A 143 21.29 -0.16 20.33
C ASN A 143 21.45 0.81 21.51
N ALA A 144 22.19 1.88 21.23
CA ALA A 144 22.65 2.88 22.19
C ALA A 144 21.74 4.12 22.24
N SER A 145 20.57 4.08 21.62
CA SER A 145 19.69 5.24 21.56
C SER A 145 19.24 5.63 22.98
N LEU A 146 19.49 6.89 23.33
CA LEU A 146 19.09 7.54 24.57
C LEU A 146 17.85 8.41 24.39
N TRP A 147 17.42 8.63 23.16
CA TRP A 147 16.28 9.47 22.81
C TRP A 147 15.46 8.80 21.72
N ILE A 148 14.26 8.37 22.07
CA ILE A 148 13.32 7.72 21.15
C ILE A 148 12.07 8.58 20.98
N PRO A 149 11.33 8.45 19.88
CA PRO A 149 10.06 9.16 19.70
C PRO A 149 9.11 8.91 20.88
N ASP A 150 8.42 9.96 21.33
CA ASP A 150 7.39 9.85 22.37
C ASP A 150 6.05 9.49 21.75
N TYR A 151 5.85 8.19 21.50
CA TYR A 151 4.62 7.64 20.91
C TYR A 151 3.35 7.85 21.75
N ARG A 152 3.45 8.39 22.98
CA ARG A 152 2.28 8.70 23.82
C ARG A 152 1.72 10.10 23.60
N ALA A 153 2.53 11.02 23.07
CA ALA A 153 2.12 12.41 22.81
C ALA A 153 1.28 12.56 21.53
N ASP A 154 1.31 11.57 20.63
CA ASP A 154 0.56 11.58 19.36
C ASP A 154 -0.89 11.08 19.49
N GLN A 155 -1.39 10.83 20.71
CA GLN A 155 -2.82 10.54 20.93
C GLN A 155 -3.69 11.80 20.95
N ASP A 156 -3.11 12.97 21.19
CA ASP A 156 -3.84 14.23 21.33
C ASP A 156 -3.26 15.32 20.40
N GLY A 157 -3.40 15.17 19.09
CA GLY A 157 -3.22 16.32 18.18
C GLY A 157 -2.68 16.01 16.79
N ASP A 158 -3.58 16.16 15.83
CA ASP A 158 -3.34 16.52 14.43
C ASP A 158 -2.74 15.50 13.44
N GLU A 159 -3.47 15.43 12.31
CA GLU A 159 -3.01 15.18 10.94
C GLU A 159 -2.15 13.94 10.64
N GLY A 160 -2.81 12.93 10.06
CA GLY A 160 -2.27 12.26 8.88
C GLY A 160 -0.99 11.44 9.06
N ALA A 161 -0.69 10.95 10.26
CA ALA A 161 0.39 9.99 10.44
C ALA A 161 0.11 8.76 9.56
N VAL A 162 0.96 8.55 8.56
CA VAL A 162 1.07 7.28 7.83
C VAL A 162 1.38 6.23 8.89
N VAL A 163 0.35 5.56 9.41
CA VAL A 163 0.50 4.51 10.40
C VAL A 163 1.42 3.47 9.78
N SER A 164 2.64 3.36 10.32
CA SER A 164 3.65 2.48 9.79
C SER A 164 3.29 1.04 10.13
N ASP A 165 3.83 0.07 9.39
CA ASP A 165 3.63 -1.35 9.72
C ASP A 165 4.07 -1.63 11.18
N TYR A 166 5.05 -0.88 11.70
CA TYR A 166 5.53 -0.97 13.07
C TYR A 166 4.48 -0.51 14.10
N ASP A 167 3.74 0.56 13.84
CA ASP A 167 2.78 1.11 14.81
C ASP A 167 1.57 0.20 14.99
N ILE A 168 1.13 -0.44 13.90
CA ILE A 168 0.06 -1.44 13.95
C ILE A 168 0.52 -2.66 14.74
N LEU A 169 1.72 -3.17 14.46
CA LEU A 169 2.23 -4.34 15.18
C LEU A 169 2.57 -4.07 16.64
N ASN A 170 2.79 -2.82 17.04
CA ASN A 170 2.95 -2.46 18.46
C ASN A 170 1.61 -2.52 19.23
N GLN A 171 0.49 -2.75 18.57
CA GLN A 171 -0.79 -2.99 19.22
C GLN A 171 -0.84 -4.43 19.73
N GLU A 172 -0.65 -4.60 21.04
CA GLU A 172 -0.73 -5.88 21.74
C GLU A 172 -1.95 -6.73 21.32
N ALA A 173 -3.10 -6.08 21.11
CA ALA A 173 -4.35 -6.72 20.70
C ALA A 173 -4.22 -7.56 19.42
N ILE A 174 -3.41 -7.13 18.44
CA ILE A 174 -3.29 -7.83 17.15
C ILE A 174 -2.69 -9.22 17.33
N PHE A 175 -1.69 -9.38 18.20
CA PHE A 175 -1.08 -10.69 18.46
C PHE A 175 -2.09 -11.69 19.02
N TYR A 176 -2.99 -11.24 19.90
CA TYR A 176 -3.98 -12.10 20.54
C TYR A 176 -5.20 -12.39 19.66
N THR A 177 -5.47 -11.55 18.64
CA THR A 177 -6.57 -11.78 17.69
C THR A 177 -6.19 -12.66 16.51
N GLN A 178 -4.90 -12.74 16.12
CA GLN A 178 -4.49 -13.56 14.97
C GLN A 178 -4.92 -15.04 15.05
N PRO A 179 -4.78 -15.75 16.19
CA PRO A 179 -5.19 -17.15 16.27
C PRO A 179 -6.70 -17.33 16.08
N SER A 180 -7.52 -16.40 16.55
CA SER A 180 -8.98 -16.48 16.39
C SER A 180 -9.40 -16.16 14.95
N ILE A 181 -8.77 -15.18 14.29
CA ILE A 181 -8.98 -14.89 12.87
C ILE A 181 -8.64 -16.12 12.02
N LEU A 182 -7.47 -16.72 12.23
CA LEU A 182 -7.05 -17.92 11.51
C LEU A 182 -8.06 -19.05 11.71
N LYS A 183 -8.44 -19.33 12.96
CA LYS A 183 -9.43 -20.37 13.28
C LYS A 183 -10.74 -20.14 12.55
N GLN A 184 -11.28 -18.91 12.57
CA GLN A 184 -12.52 -18.59 11.86
C GLN A 184 -12.39 -18.76 10.34
N GLN A 185 -11.26 -18.40 9.73
CA GLN A 185 -11.04 -18.63 8.31
C GLN A 185 -10.99 -20.13 7.98
N LEU A 186 -10.30 -20.93 8.79
CA LEU A 186 -10.20 -22.38 8.61
C LEU A 186 -11.54 -23.09 8.77
N GLU A 187 -12.41 -22.61 9.67
CA GLU A 187 -13.75 -23.17 9.90
C GLU A 187 -14.73 -22.91 8.75
N ARG A 188 -14.48 -21.89 7.91
CA ARG A 188 -15.33 -21.58 6.74
C ARG A 188 -15.06 -22.51 5.55
N ILE A 189 -13.92 -23.20 5.53
CA ILE A 189 -13.57 -24.12 4.45
C ILE A 189 -14.43 -25.38 4.58
N GLN A 190 -15.19 -25.68 3.53
CA GLN A 190 -16.08 -26.83 3.47
C GLN A 190 -15.37 -28.07 2.91
N ALA A 191 -15.79 -29.24 3.38
CA ALA A 191 -15.34 -30.51 2.84
C ALA A 191 -15.79 -30.67 1.39
N SER A 192 -15.02 -31.43 0.60
CA SER A 192 -15.49 -31.80 -0.72
C SER A 192 -16.66 -32.79 -0.62
N THR A 193 -17.79 -32.44 -1.24
CA THR A 193 -19.07 -33.17 -1.09
C THR A 193 -19.61 -33.71 -2.42
N ASP A 194 -19.23 -33.11 -3.55
CA ASP A 194 -19.73 -33.51 -4.86
C ASP A 194 -19.09 -34.80 -5.36
N ALA A 195 -19.63 -35.40 -6.43
CA ALA A 195 -19.02 -36.52 -7.15
C ALA A 195 -17.88 -36.05 -8.08
N ASP A 196 -17.96 -34.82 -8.57
CA ASP A 196 -16.97 -34.23 -9.48
C ASP A 196 -15.73 -33.70 -8.75
N PRO A 197 -14.57 -33.62 -9.42
CA PRO A 197 -13.38 -32.99 -8.85
C PRO A 197 -13.65 -31.53 -8.49
N GLN A 198 -13.22 -31.14 -7.28
CA GLN A 198 -13.28 -29.76 -6.81
C GLN A 198 -11.87 -29.18 -6.63
N MET A 199 -11.80 -27.84 -6.61
CA MET A 199 -10.56 -27.11 -6.40
C MET A 199 -10.58 -26.40 -5.04
N PHE A 200 -9.50 -26.56 -4.28
CA PHE A 200 -9.23 -25.80 -3.07
C PHE A 200 -8.20 -24.72 -3.38
N PHE A 201 -8.36 -23.54 -2.79
CA PHE A 201 -7.47 -22.41 -3.02
C PHE A 201 -6.81 -21.97 -1.71
N ILE A 202 -5.49 -21.83 -1.74
CA ILE A 202 -4.71 -21.16 -0.69
C ILE A 202 -3.92 -20.03 -1.35
N GLY A 203 -4.18 -18.79 -0.94
CA GLY A 203 -3.44 -17.61 -1.40
C GLY A 203 -2.58 -17.01 -0.29
N VAL A 204 -1.31 -16.72 -0.57
CA VAL A 204 -0.36 -16.19 0.41
C VAL A 204 0.35 -14.95 -0.11
N ALA A 205 0.12 -13.81 0.55
CA ALA A 205 0.84 -12.56 0.32
C ALA A 205 1.86 -12.36 1.43
N GLY A 206 3.13 -12.46 1.09
CA GLY A 206 4.20 -12.63 2.08
C GLY A 206 4.79 -11.35 2.65
N TYR A 207 4.64 -10.19 1.99
CA TYR A 207 5.39 -8.98 2.36
C TYR A 207 4.50 -7.76 2.61
N ALA A 208 4.53 -7.23 3.84
CA ALA A 208 3.60 -6.20 4.28
C ALA A 208 3.77 -4.82 3.65
N SER A 209 5.00 -4.41 3.35
CA SER A 209 5.25 -3.00 2.99
C SER A 209 4.82 -2.65 1.56
N GLN A 210 4.44 -3.63 0.73
CA GLN A 210 3.91 -3.40 -0.62
C GLN A 210 2.51 -3.99 -0.77
N ASN A 211 1.58 -3.16 -1.28
CA ASN A 211 0.19 -3.54 -1.46
C ASN A 211 -0.02 -4.53 -2.61
N VAL A 212 0.87 -4.56 -3.60
CA VAL A 212 0.78 -5.41 -4.79
C VAL A 212 0.53 -6.88 -4.46
N PHE A 213 1.20 -7.43 -3.45
CA PHE A 213 1.05 -8.83 -3.04
C PHE A 213 -0.33 -9.12 -2.45
N MET A 214 -0.83 -8.22 -1.58
CA MET A 214 -2.19 -8.30 -1.04
C MET A 214 -3.23 -8.20 -2.16
N ASN A 215 -3.05 -7.25 -3.08
CA ASN A 215 -3.97 -7.01 -4.20
C ASN A 215 -4.05 -8.25 -5.10
N GLU A 216 -2.91 -8.84 -5.45
CA GLU A 216 -2.86 -10.08 -6.23
C GLU A 216 -3.60 -11.24 -5.55
N VAL A 217 -3.35 -11.51 -4.27
CA VAL A 217 -4.05 -12.60 -3.58
C VAL A 217 -5.56 -12.37 -3.54
N LYS A 218 -6.00 -11.15 -3.27
CA LYS A 218 -7.43 -10.79 -3.28
C LYS A 218 -8.05 -11.00 -4.66
N PHE A 219 -7.38 -10.54 -5.72
CA PHE A 219 -7.84 -10.71 -7.09
C PHE A 219 -7.91 -12.18 -7.51
N VAL A 220 -6.83 -12.94 -7.26
CA VAL A 220 -6.75 -14.35 -7.65
C VAL A 220 -7.77 -15.18 -6.88
N GLU A 221 -7.99 -14.91 -5.60
CA GLU A 221 -9.06 -15.57 -4.85
C GLU A 221 -10.42 -15.35 -5.52
N GLN A 222 -10.78 -14.11 -5.83
CA GLN A 222 -12.05 -13.79 -6.49
C GLN A 222 -12.18 -14.46 -7.85
N LEU A 223 -11.12 -14.46 -8.66
CA LEU A 223 -11.07 -15.15 -9.94
C LEU A 223 -11.37 -16.66 -9.76
N PHE A 224 -10.81 -17.28 -8.72
CA PHE A 224 -10.99 -18.70 -8.44
C PHE A 224 -12.38 -19.03 -7.91
N GLN A 225 -12.94 -18.17 -7.06
CA GLN A 225 -14.32 -18.32 -6.61
C GLN A 225 -15.30 -18.30 -7.80
N GLN A 226 -15.08 -17.41 -8.77
CA GLN A 226 -15.96 -17.26 -9.93
C GLN A 226 -15.76 -18.35 -10.99
N ARG A 227 -14.51 -18.69 -11.30
CA ARG A 227 -14.20 -19.57 -12.45
C ARG A 227 -13.99 -21.03 -12.07
N PHE A 228 -13.62 -21.31 -10.84
CA PHE A 228 -13.30 -22.66 -10.36
C PHE A 228 -14.16 -23.09 -9.16
N ASN A 229 -15.22 -22.32 -8.84
CA ASN A 229 -16.18 -22.60 -7.77
C ASN A 229 -15.52 -22.80 -6.39
N THR A 230 -14.52 -22.00 -6.06
CA THR A 230 -13.78 -22.13 -4.79
C THR A 230 -14.34 -21.28 -3.65
N ALA A 231 -15.55 -20.71 -3.78
CA ALA A 231 -16.16 -19.82 -2.77
C ALA A 231 -16.13 -20.39 -1.34
N ASN A 232 -16.40 -21.69 -1.21
CA ASN A 232 -16.38 -22.41 0.07
C ASN A 232 -15.10 -23.24 0.29
N HIS A 233 -14.12 -23.11 -0.59
CA HIS A 233 -12.88 -23.90 -0.61
C HIS A 233 -11.62 -23.02 -0.64
N SER A 234 -11.75 -21.73 -0.34
CA SER A 234 -10.67 -20.74 -0.35
C SER A 234 -10.24 -20.33 1.06
N ILE A 235 -8.93 -20.13 1.24
CA ILE A 235 -8.37 -19.37 2.36
C ILE A 235 -7.24 -18.47 1.85
N ARG A 236 -7.15 -17.28 2.42
CA ARG A 236 -6.06 -16.34 2.17
C ARG A 236 -5.31 -16.02 3.45
N LEU A 237 -3.99 -15.86 3.33
CA LEU A 237 -3.08 -15.44 4.38
C LEU A 237 -2.31 -14.23 3.86
N ILE A 238 -2.35 -13.10 4.57
CA ILE A 238 -1.86 -11.82 4.05
C ILE A 238 -1.06 -11.08 5.10
N ASN A 239 0.19 -10.78 4.75
CA ASN A 239 0.97 -9.75 5.42
C ASN A 239 0.67 -8.42 4.73
N ASN A 240 -0.16 -7.60 5.38
CA ASN A 240 -0.40 -6.20 5.02
C ASN A 240 -1.15 -5.53 6.18
N LYS A 241 -0.78 -4.28 6.49
CA LYS A 241 -1.43 -3.51 7.56
C LYS A 241 -2.93 -3.29 7.37
N LEU A 242 -3.39 -3.22 6.12
CA LEU A 242 -4.79 -2.95 5.77
C LEU A 242 -5.72 -4.14 6.07
N THR A 243 -5.18 -5.35 6.20
CA THR A 243 -5.98 -6.58 6.37
C THR A 243 -5.73 -7.28 7.70
N VAL A 244 -4.87 -6.74 8.57
CA VAL A 244 -4.40 -7.41 9.79
C VAL A 244 -5.52 -7.80 10.76
N ASN A 245 -6.65 -7.09 10.74
CA ASN A 245 -7.83 -7.37 11.56
C ASN A 245 -8.88 -8.25 10.87
N GLU A 246 -8.68 -8.59 9.59
CA GLU A 246 -9.66 -9.29 8.76
C GLU A 246 -9.15 -10.65 8.26
N THR A 247 -7.85 -10.73 8.00
CA THR A 247 -7.19 -11.89 7.40
C THR A 247 -5.97 -12.23 8.23
N SER A 248 -5.75 -13.52 8.47
CA SER A 248 -4.62 -14.00 9.24
C SER A 248 -3.30 -13.62 8.57
N ILE A 249 -2.35 -13.19 9.40
CA ILE A 249 -0.96 -12.94 9.02
C ILE A 249 -0.35 -14.19 8.35
N ALA A 250 0.28 -13.97 7.20
CA ALA A 250 1.02 -14.99 6.49
C ALA A 250 2.30 -15.36 7.24
N SER A 251 2.31 -16.55 7.82
CA SER A 251 3.44 -17.16 8.51
C SER A 251 3.52 -18.64 8.16
N LEU A 252 4.67 -19.29 8.41
CA LEU A 252 4.78 -20.74 8.24
C LEU A 252 3.74 -21.51 9.06
N THR A 253 3.45 -21.05 10.27
CA THR A 253 2.46 -21.68 11.16
C THR A 253 1.06 -21.59 10.57
N ALA A 254 0.66 -20.41 10.07
CA ALA A 254 -0.65 -20.23 9.46
C ALA A 254 -0.76 -21.01 8.13
N LEU A 255 0.30 -21.03 7.32
CA LEU A 255 0.35 -21.79 6.07
C LEU A 255 0.24 -23.30 6.32
N GLN A 256 0.99 -23.84 7.29
CA GLN A 256 0.87 -25.24 7.68
C GLN A 256 -0.55 -25.57 8.13
N ALA A 257 -1.16 -24.75 8.99
CA ALA A 257 -2.52 -24.97 9.47
C ALA A 257 -3.55 -24.94 8.33
N ALA A 258 -3.38 -24.05 7.34
CA ALA A 258 -4.22 -23.99 6.15
C ALA A 258 -4.06 -25.24 5.27
N ILE A 259 -2.82 -25.66 5.00
CA ILE A 259 -2.52 -26.86 4.21
C ILE A 259 -3.07 -28.11 4.91
N ASP A 260 -2.88 -28.25 6.23
CA ASP A 260 -3.38 -29.36 7.02
C ASP A 260 -4.91 -29.41 6.98
N LYS A 261 -5.57 -28.27 7.22
CA LYS A 261 -7.03 -28.18 7.18
C LYS A 261 -7.57 -28.58 5.81
N VAL A 262 -7.00 -28.05 4.74
CA VAL A 262 -7.39 -28.40 3.37
C VAL A 262 -7.14 -29.90 3.10
N GLY A 263 -6.02 -30.45 3.55
CA GLY A 263 -5.72 -31.89 3.44
C GLY A 263 -6.76 -32.79 4.10
N THR A 264 -7.34 -32.37 5.23
CA THR A 264 -8.43 -33.12 5.89
C THR A 264 -9.78 -33.03 5.18
N LEU A 265 -9.98 -31.99 4.35
CA LEU A 265 -11.25 -31.69 3.68
C LEU A 265 -11.29 -32.16 2.23
N MET A 266 -10.13 -32.30 1.61
CA MET A 266 -9.96 -32.79 0.24
C MET A 266 -10.16 -34.30 0.14
N ARG A 267 -10.74 -34.73 -0.97
CA ARG A 267 -10.63 -36.11 -1.48
C ARG A 267 -9.34 -36.22 -2.26
N SER A 268 -8.28 -36.73 -1.63
CA SER A 268 -6.90 -36.74 -2.20
C SER A 268 -6.76 -37.52 -3.52
N ASP A 269 -7.66 -38.45 -3.81
CA ASP A 269 -7.71 -39.17 -5.09
C ASP A 269 -8.28 -38.33 -6.24
N ARG A 270 -9.05 -37.30 -5.90
CA ARG A 270 -9.90 -36.55 -6.84
C ARG A 270 -9.61 -35.06 -6.90
N ASP A 271 -9.57 -34.37 -5.78
CA ASP A 271 -9.57 -32.91 -5.72
C ASP A 271 -8.17 -32.36 -5.95
N VAL A 272 -8.10 -31.07 -6.27
CA VAL A 272 -6.85 -30.36 -6.57
C VAL A 272 -6.66 -29.18 -5.63
N LEU A 273 -5.48 -29.07 -5.02
CA LEU A 273 -5.08 -27.84 -4.33
C LEU A 273 -4.45 -26.89 -5.34
N PHE A 274 -4.93 -25.65 -5.40
CA PHE A 274 -4.25 -24.52 -6.02
C PHE A 274 -3.63 -23.65 -4.93
N LEU A 275 -2.30 -23.61 -4.89
CA LEU A 275 -1.53 -22.80 -3.96
C LEU A 275 -0.86 -21.65 -4.70
N TYR A 276 -1.23 -20.41 -4.36
CA TYR A 276 -0.61 -19.20 -4.88
C TYR A 276 0.22 -18.50 -3.82
N LEU A 277 1.50 -18.30 -4.12
CA LEU A 277 2.47 -17.61 -3.26
C LEU A 277 2.99 -16.37 -3.98
N THR A 278 2.84 -15.17 -3.40
CA THR A 278 3.38 -13.93 -3.97
C THR A 278 4.08 -13.07 -2.91
N SER A 279 5.38 -12.77 -3.14
CA SER A 279 6.25 -12.02 -2.23
C SER A 279 7.60 -11.70 -2.89
N HIS A 280 8.56 -11.18 -2.12
CA HIS A 280 9.97 -11.19 -2.49
C HIS A 280 10.58 -12.60 -2.37
N GLY A 281 11.69 -12.79 -3.08
CA GLY A 281 12.47 -14.03 -3.03
C GLY A 281 13.97 -13.77 -2.97
N SER A 282 14.70 -14.69 -2.34
CA SER A 282 16.16 -14.61 -2.17
C SER A 282 16.90 -15.53 -3.15
N LYS A 283 18.21 -15.27 -3.36
CA LYS A 283 19.09 -16.15 -4.15
C LYS A 283 19.21 -17.57 -3.62
N THR A 284 18.86 -17.79 -2.35
CA THR A 284 18.79 -19.11 -1.69
C THR A 284 17.40 -19.75 -1.80
N HIS A 285 16.53 -19.18 -2.65
CA HIS A 285 15.16 -19.62 -2.90
C HIS A 285 14.25 -19.55 -1.66
N GLU A 286 14.51 -18.61 -0.76
CA GLU A 286 13.60 -18.32 0.34
C GLU A 286 12.53 -17.35 -0.14
N PHE A 287 11.27 -17.67 0.13
CA PHE A 287 10.10 -16.84 -0.09
C PHE A 287 9.86 -16.01 1.17
N SER A 288 9.79 -14.68 0.99
CA SER A 288 9.73 -13.76 2.11
C SER A 288 8.36 -13.80 2.81
N LEU A 289 8.38 -14.03 4.11
CA LEU A 289 7.25 -13.87 5.03
C LEU A 289 7.66 -12.77 6.02
N GLU A 290 7.27 -11.54 5.73
CA GLU A 290 7.66 -10.36 6.47
C GLU A 290 6.46 -9.46 6.74
N PHE A 291 6.36 -9.02 8.00
CA PHE A 291 5.40 -8.02 8.41
C PHE A 291 6.11 -7.08 9.39
N GLY A 292 6.61 -5.96 8.87
CA GLY A 292 7.30 -4.93 9.66
C GLY A 292 8.39 -5.51 10.56
N GLY A 293 8.37 -5.14 11.84
CA GLY A 293 9.35 -5.57 12.85
C GLY A 293 9.25 -7.03 13.31
N MET A 294 8.30 -7.84 12.81
CA MET A 294 8.17 -9.25 13.19
C MET A 294 9.09 -10.14 12.36
N GLN A 295 9.91 -10.95 13.06
CA GLN A 295 10.75 -11.96 12.42
C GLN A 295 9.98 -13.28 12.28
N PHE A 296 9.46 -13.54 11.09
CA PHE A 296 8.97 -14.88 10.75
C PHE A 296 10.09 -15.74 10.16
N LYS A 297 9.91 -17.06 10.29
CA LYS A 297 10.67 -18.02 9.49
C LYS A 297 10.27 -17.87 8.03
N GLN A 298 11.25 -17.77 7.16
CA GLN A 298 11.04 -17.69 5.72
C GLN A 298 10.63 -19.06 5.17
N LEU A 299 9.85 -19.06 4.09
CA LEU A 299 9.44 -20.31 3.44
C LEU A 299 10.54 -20.74 2.46
N ASN A 300 10.92 -22.01 2.50
CA ASN A 300 11.85 -22.61 1.54
C ASN A 300 11.19 -23.81 0.86
N PRO A 301 11.70 -24.29 -0.28
CA PRO A 301 10.99 -25.30 -1.06
C PRO A 301 10.92 -26.67 -0.39
N GLN A 302 11.92 -27.07 0.42
CA GLN A 302 11.89 -28.32 1.18
C GLN A 302 10.84 -28.31 2.29
N VAL A 303 10.70 -27.17 2.97
CA VAL A 303 9.66 -26.97 3.98
C VAL A 303 8.30 -27.09 3.31
N LEU A 304 8.04 -26.35 2.21
CA LEU A 304 6.76 -26.42 1.50
C LEU A 304 6.43 -27.84 1.05
N LYS A 305 7.40 -28.56 0.48
CA LYS A 305 7.25 -29.97 0.09
C LYS A 305 6.78 -30.82 1.27
N THR A 306 7.45 -30.65 2.42
CA THR A 306 7.13 -31.39 3.64
C THR A 306 5.71 -31.10 4.12
N MET A 307 5.30 -29.82 4.14
CA MET A 307 3.94 -29.43 4.55
C MET A 307 2.87 -30.13 3.68
N LEU A 308 3.05 -30.06 2.35
CA LEU A 308 2.11 -30.63 1.38
C LEU A 308 2.04 -32.15 1.45
N ASP A 309 3.19 -32.82 1.57
CA ASP A 309 3.28 -34.28 1.62
C ASP A 309 2.69 -34.82 2.93
N GLN A 310 2.97 -34.17 4.07
CA GLN A 310 2.43 -34.56 5.38
C GLN A 310 0.92 -34.40 5.47
N ALA A 311 0.38 -33.34 4.86
CA ALA A 311 -1.06 -33.13 4.76
C ALA A 311 -1.76 -34.06 3.75
N GLY A 312 -1.02 -34.93 3.05
CA GLY A 312 -1.58 -35.87 2.09
C GLY A 312 -2.10 -35.22 0.80
N ILE A 313 -1.62 -34.02 0.46
CA ILE A 313 -2.01 -33.30 -0.75
C ILE A 313 -1.34 -33.96 -1.96
N LYS A 314 -2.08 -34.83 -2.64
CA LYS A 314 -1.61 -35.55 -3.82
C LYS A 314 -1.57 -34.67 -5.06
N HIS A 315 -2.72 -34.14 -5.49
CA HIS A 315 -2.85 -33.32 -6.70
C HIS A 315 -2.72 -31.84 -6.36
N ARG A 316 -1.67 -31.19 -6.90
CA ARG A 316 -1.33 -29.81 -6.52
C ARG A 316 -0.88 -28.97 -7.69
N VAL A 317 -1.46 -27.78 -7.80
CA VAL A 317 -1.01 -26.70 -8.66
C VAL A 317 -0.37 -25.65 -7.77
N ILE A 318 0.90 -25.35 -7.99
CA ILE A 318 1.67 -24.43 -7.15
C ILE A 318 2.21 -23.31 -8.04
N VAL A 319 1.79 -22.09 -7.78
CA VAL A 319 2.22 -20.90 -8.52
C VAL A 319 2.98 -19.99 -7.57
N ILE A 320 4.24 -19.71 -7.88
CA ILE A 320 5.13 -18.89 -7.06
C ILE A 320 5.54 -17.63 -7.84
N SER A 321 5.06 -16.47 -7.40
CA SER A 321 5.47 -15.16 -7.88
C SER A 321 6.49 -14.54 -6.93
N ALA A 322 7.78 -14.78 -7.20
CA ALA A 322 8.91 -14.24 -6.44
C ALA A 322 10.22 -14.32 -7.26
N CYS A 323 11.21 -13.49 -6.90
CA CYS A 323 12.57 -13.61 -7.44
C CYS A 323 13.15 -15.00 -7.13
N TYR A 324 13.92 -15.57 -8.05
CA TYR A 324 14.58 -16.88 -7.91
C TYR A 324 13.61 -18.06 -7.68
N SER A 325 12.32 -17.88 -7.98
CA SER A 325 11.25 -18.85 -7.70
C SER A 325 11.42 -20.17 -8.46
N GLY A 326 12.15 -20.20 -9.59
CA GLY A 326 12.50 -21.43 -10.30
C GLY A 326 13.19 -22.50 -9.43
N GLY A 327 13.84 -22.09 -8.33
CA GLY A 327 14.42 -23.03 -7.34
C GLY A 327 13.39 -23.90 -6.61
N TYR A 328 12.10 -23.58 -6.70
CA TYR A 328 11.00 -24.39 -6.14
C TYR A 328 10.63 -25.59 -7.00
N ILE A 329 11.00 -25.61 -8.29
CA ILE A 329 10.57 -26.66 -9.22
C ILE A 329 11.17 -28.01 -8.84
N GLU A 330 12.50 -28.12 -8.71
CA GLU A 330 13.17 -29.41 -8.47
C GLU A 330 12.70 -30.10 -7.17
N PRO A 331 12.54 -29.42 -6.02
CA PRO A 331 12.08 -30.08 -4.80
C PRO A 331 10.60 -30.48 -4.83
N LEU A 332 9.76 -29.72 -5.54
CA LEU A 332 8.30 -29.94 -5.51
C LEU A 332 7.80 -30.86 -6.63
N LYS A 333 8.55 -30.97 -7.74
CA LYS A 333 8.10 -31.69 -8.94
C LYS A 333 7.86 -33.17 -8.66
N ASN A 334 6.69 -33.64 -9.09
CA ASN A 334 6.31 -35.05 -9.14
C ASN A 334 5.17 -35.23 -10.18
N PRO A 335 4.76 -36.47 -10.50
CA PRO A 335 3.72 -36.70 -11.51
C PRO A 335 2.36 -36.03 -11.22
N ASN A 336 2.04 -35.75 -9.95
CA ASN A 336 0.79 -35.13 -9.51
C ASN A 336 0.91 -33.61 -9.25
N SER A 337 2.03 -32.98 -9.63
CA SER A 337 2.24 -31.54 -9.44
C SER A 337 2.31 -30.76 -10.74
N LEU A 338 1.64 -29.61 -10.79
CA LEU A 338 1.90 -28.54 -11.77
C LEU A 338 2.55 -27.39 -11.03
N ILE A 339 3.73 -26.93 -11.46
CA ILE A 339 4.47 -25.85 -10.80
C ILE A 339 4.72 -24.75 -11.82
N ILE A 340 4.38 -23.50 -11.48
CA ILE A 340 4.64 -22.31 -12.30
C ILE A 340 5.42 -21.30 -11.47
N THR A 341 6.46 -20.72 -12.05
CA THR A 341 7.32 -19.73 -11.37
C THR A 341 7.42 -18.46 -12.20
N SER A 342 7.41 -17.30 -11.54
CA SER A 342 7.54 -16.00 -12.22
C SER A 342 8.96 -15.71 -12.71
N ALA A 343 9.96 -16.46 -12.23
CA ALA A 343 11.35 -16.33 -12.67
C ALA A 343 12.07 -17.70 -12.68
N ALA A 344 13.18 -17.76 -13.41
CA ALA A 344 14.13 -18.86 -13.33
C ALA A 344 14.87 -18.88 -11.98
N ALA A 345 15.50 -20.01 -11.66
CA ALA A 345 16.15 -20.22 -10.36
C ALA A 345 17.27 -19.20 -10.06
N ASP A 346 17.90 -18.63 -11.09
CA ASP A 346 19.01 -17.68 -11.00
C ASP A 346 18.62 -16.25 -11.40
N LYS A 347 17.33 -15.96 -11.60
CA LYS A 347 16.83 -14.67 -12.12
C LYS A 347 15.87 -13.96 -11.16
N THR A 348 15.76 -12.65 -11.29
CA THR A 348 14.76 -11.82 -10.58
C THR A 348 13.45 -11.72 -11.36
N SER A 349 12.36 -11.36 -10.67
CA SER A 349 11.06 -11.00 -11.27
C SER A 349 10.70 -9.55 -11.00
N PHE A 350 9.75 -8.96 -11.75
CA PHE A 350 9.51 -7.51 -11.76
C PHE A 350 8.04 -7.12 -11.47
N GLY A 351 7.83 -5.83 -11.16
CA GLY A 351 6.51 -5.23 -10.94
C GLY A 351 6.09 -5.10 -9.47
N CYS A 352 7.02 -5.17 -8.52
CA CYS A 352 6.71 -5.19 -7.08
C CYS A 352 6.65 -3.79 -6.41
N SER A 353 6.23 -2.74 -7.12
CA SER A 353 6.16 -1.38 -6.57
C SER A 353 4.86 -1.12 -5.79
N ASN A 354 4.84 -0.09 -4.93
CA ASN A 354 3.68 0.26 -4.12
C ASN A 354 2.50 0.79 -4.94
N ASP A 355 2.77 1.41 -6.07
CA ASP A 355 1.77 1.98 -6.97
C ASP A 355 1.29 0.97 -8.03
N ALA A 356 1.92 -0.21 -8.09
CA ALA A 356 1.49 -1.28 -8.98
C ALA A 356 0.34 -2.08 -8.36
N GLU A 357 -0.71 -2.27 -9.16
CA GLU A 357 -1.83 -3.12 -8.77
C GLU A 357 -1.46 -4.60 -8.79
N TYR A 358 -0.61 -5.00 -9.75
CA TYR A 358 -0.15 -6.38 -9.98
C TYR A 358 1.33 -6.41 -10.38
N THR A 359 2.02 -7.51 -10.07
CA THR A 359 3.34 -7.82 -10.63
C THR A 359 3.24 -8.10 -12.13
N TYR A 360 4.37 -8.14 -12.85
CA TYR A 360 4.35 -8.36 -14.30
C TYR A 360 3.81 -9.76 -14.62
N PHE A 361 4.23 -10.74 -13.82
CA PHE A 361 3.72 -12.10 -13.90
C PHE A 361 2.24 -12.17 -13.51
N GLY A 362 1.84 -11.57 -12.38
CA GLY A 362 0.47 -11.62 -11.91
C GLY A 362 -0.52 -11.03 -12.91
N LYS A 363 -0.17 -9.89 -13.51
CA LYS A 363 -0.95 -9.26 -14.58
C LYS A 363 -1.08 -10.17 -15.80
N ALA A 364 0.05 -10.64 -16.35
CA ALA A 364 0.06 -11.42 -17.58
C ALA A 364 -0.61 -12.80 -17.41
N PHE A 365 -0.34 -13.49 -16.32
CA PHE A 365 -0.84 -14.85 -16.08
C PHE A 365 -2.29 -14.86 -15.60
N PHE A 366 -2.63 -14.11 -14.55
CA PHE A 366 -3.97 -14.19 -13.95
C PHE A 366 -4.98 -13.28 -14.64
N VAL A 367 -4.63 -12.01 -14.84
CA VAL A 367 -5.59 -11.03 -15.35
C VAL A 367 -5.81 -11.21 -16.84
N ASP A 368 -4.73 -11.25 -17.62
CA ASP A 368 -4.83 -11.20 -19.08
C ASP A 368 -5.09 -12.59 -19.68
N ALA A 369 -4.36 -13.62 -19.24
CA ALA A 369 -4.44 -14.96 -19.80
C ALA A 369 -5.51 -15.84 -19.13
N LEU A 370 -5.37 -16.11 -17.82
CA LEU A 370 -6.30 -16.95 -17.07
C LEU A 370 -7.65 -16.26 -16.79
N GLY A 371 -7.77 -14.95 -17.05
CA GLY A 371 -9.07 -14.27 -17.12
C GLY A 371 -9.94 -14.78 -18.27
N SER A 372 -9.32 -15.34 -19.33
CA SER A 372 -9.98 -15.71 -20.58
C SER A 372 -10.22 -17.23 -20.75
N ASP A 373 -9.35 -18.11 -20.22
CA ASP A 373 -9.51 -19.58 -20.29
C ASP A 373 -9.27 -20.26 -18.92
N LEU A 374 -9.70 -21.51 -18.77
CA LEU A 374 -9.58 -22.34 -17.56
C LEU A 374 -8.31 -23.22 -17.54
N SER A 375 -7.42 -23.10 -18.52
CA SER A 375 -6.19 -23.90 -18.60
C SER A 375 -4.98 -23.13 -18.13
N PHE A 376 -4.34 -23.63 -17.07
CA PHE A 376 -3.12 -23.03 -16.54
C PHE A 376 -1.94 -23.12 -17.52
N VAL A 377 -1.85 -24.22 -18.29
CA VAL A 377 -0.77 -24.41 -19.28
C VAL A 377 -0.93 -23.46 -20.46
N GLU A 378 -2.15 -23.32 -20.98
CA GLU A 378 -2.44 -22.39 -22.08
C GLU A 378 -2.27 -20.94 -21.60
N ALA A 379 -2.72 -20.62 -20.39
CA ALA A 379 -2.51 -19.29 -19.80
C ALA A 379 -1.02 -18.94 -19.66
N PHE A 380 -0.19 -19.90 -19.23
CA PHE A 380 1.26 -19.70 -19.14
C PHE A 380 1.91 -19.49 -20.51
N ALA A 381 1.47 -20.26 -21.52
CA ALA A 381 1.96 -20.13 -22.90
C ALA A 381 1.67 -18.75 -23.50
N VAL A 382 0.57 -18.10 -23.10
CA VAL A 382 0.24 -16.72 -23.47
C VAL A 382 1.01 -15.71 -22.63
N ALA A 383 1.13 -15.93 -21.32
CA ALA A 383 1.75 -14.98 -20.39
C ALA A 383 3.26 -14.82 -20.62
N LYS A 384 3.99 -15.92 -20.84
CA LYS A 384 5.45 -15.90 -21.00
C LYS A 384 5.94 -14.95 -22.10
N PRO A 385 5.48 -15.01 -23.36
CA PRO A 385 5.93 -14.08 -24.39
C PRO A 385 5.53 -12.62 -24.11
N ALA A 386 4.39 -12.39 -23.43
CA ALA A 386 3.98 -11.04 -23.05
C ALA A 386 4.91 -10.43 -21.97
N ILE A 387 5.34 -11.25 -21.01
CA ILE A 387 6.33 -10.87 -19.98
C ILE A 387 7.69 -10.59 -20.66
N ASP A 388 8.18 -11.52 -21.48
CA ASP A 388 9.46 -11.37 -22.20
C ASP A 388 9.48 -10.08 -23.05
N ALA A 389 8.36 -9.77 -23.73
CA ALA A 389 8.22 -8.55 -24.54
C ALA A 389 8.22 -7.27 -23.70
N ARG A 390 7.54 -7.28 -22.54
CA ARG A 390 7.50 -6.13 -21.63
C ARG A 390 8.86 -5.88 -21.01
N GLU A 391 9.50 -6.90 -20.48
CA GLU A 391 10.83 -6.81 -19.85
C GLU A 391 11.86 -6.29 -20.85
N LYS A 392 11.83 -6.79 -22.10
CA LYS A 392 12.68 -6.27 -23.17
C LYS A 392 12.42 -4.80 -23.50
N LYS A 393 11.15 -4.39 -23.54
CA LYS A 393 10.77 -2.99 -23.80
C LYS A 393 11.25 -2.04 -22.69
N GLU A 394 11.30 -2.54 -21.46
CA GLU A 394 11.75 -1.80 -20.28
C GLU A 394 13.24 -2.02 -19.96
N GLU A 395 13.98 -2.68 -20.86
CA GLU A 395 15.42 -2.92 -20.78
C GLU A 395 15.86 -3.73 -19.54
N TYR A 396 14.99 -4.62 -19.04
CA TYR A 396 15.31 -5.55 -17.98
C TYR A 396 15.93 -6.85 -18.51
N GLU A 397 16.79 -7.47 -17.69
CA GLU A 397 17.21 -8.85 -17.92
C GLU A 397 15.98 -9.77 -17.79
N PRO A 398 15.69 -10.63 -18.79
CA PRO A 398 14.49 -11.46 -18.76
C PRO A 398 14.40 -12.35 -17.52
N SER A 399 13.23 -12.36 -16.88
CA SER A 399 12.97 -13.18 -15.69
C SER A 399 12.91 -14.67 -16.01
N HIS A 400 12.59 -15.02 -17.27
CA HIS A 400 12.42 -16.38 -17.76
C HIS A 400 11.46 -17.22 -16.88
N PRO A 401 10.16 -16.87 -16.82
CA PRO A 401 9.17 -17.68 -16.12
C PRO A 401 9.24 -19.15 -16.57
N GLN A 402 9.01 -20.08 -15.64
CA GLN A 402 9.14 -21.52 -15.90
C GLN A 402 7.86 -22.27 -15.52
N ILE A 403 7.65 -23.43 -16.16
CA ILE A 403 6.53 -24.34 -15.87
C ILE A 403 7.03 -25.79 -15.85
N PHE A 404 6.53 -26.55 -14.89
CA PHE A 404 6.63 -28.02 -14.84
C PHE A 404 5.21 -28.59 -14.79
N VAL A 405 4.95 -29.64 -15.58
CA VAL A 405 3.65 -30.31 -15.64
C VAL A 405 3.87 -31.82 -15.48
N GLY A 406 3.33 -32.39 -14.41
CA GLY A 406 3.27 -33.84 -14.22
C GLY A 406 2.15 -34.49 -15.04
N GLU A 407 2.35 -35.73 -15.47
CA GLU A 407 1.40 -36.45 -16.33
C GLU A 407 0.04 -36.70 -15.63
N GLU A 408 0.05 -37.04 -14.33
CA GLU A 408 -1.17 -37.33 -13.57
C GLU A 408 -2.00 -36.08 -13.27
N ILE A 409 -1.33 -34.96 -12.95
CA ILE A 409 -2.04 -33.70 -12.70
C ILE A 409 -2.68 -33.15 -13.96
N GLN A 410 -2.04 -33.30 -15.13
CA GLN A 410 -2.60 -32.84 -16.40
C GLN A 410 -3.95 -33.52 -16.67
N ALA A 411 -3.99 -34.85 -16.56
CA ALA A 411 -5.23 -35.62 -16.73
C ALA A 411 -6.31 -35.27 -15.69
N LYS A 412 -5.92 -34.77 -14.51
CA LYS A 412 -6.86 -34.30 -13.50
C LYS A 412 -7.43 -32.93 -13.84
N LEU A 413 -6.58 -31.99 -14.26
CA LEU A 413 -6.98 -30.65 -14.66
C LEU A 413 -7.88 -30.66 -15.90
N ASP A 414 -7.65 -31.57 -16.85
CA ASP A 414 -8.52 -31.73 -18.02
C ASP A 414 -9.92 -32.20 -17.62
N ARG A 415 -10.03 -33.06 -16.59
CA ARG A 415 -11.32 -33.49 -16.03
C ARG A 415 -12.01 -32.35 -15.30
N LEU A 416 -11.27 -31.60 -14.48
CA LEU A 416 -11.79 -30.41 -13.79
C LEU A 416 -12.31 -29.37 -14.81
N LYS A 417 -11.54 -29.05 -15.87
CA LYS A 417 -11.95 -28.13 -16.94
C LYS A 417 -13.26 -28.56 -17.60
N LYS A 418 -13.48 -29.87 -17.79
CA LYS A 418 -14.71 -30.43 -18.34
C LYS A 418 -15.89 -30.34 -17.36
N SER A 419 -15.72 -30.70 -16.09
CA SER A 419 -16.80 -30.61 -15.09
C SER A 419 -17.22 -29.15 -14.86
N THR A 420 -16.26 -28.23 -14.74
CA THR A 420 -16.53 -26.80 -14.57
C THR A 420 -17.28 -26.21 -15.76
N ARG A 421 -16.91 -26.55 -17.01
CA ARG A 421 -17.65 -26.10 -18.20
C ARG A 421 -19.06 -26.67 -18.26
N THR A 422 -19.25 -27.91 -17.77
CA THR A 422 -20.56 -28.57 -17.73
C THR A 422 -21.47 -27.92 -16.69
N SER A 423 -20.98 -27.71 -15.45
CA SER A 423 -21.70 -26.95 -14.40
C SER A 423 -22.04 -25.53 -14.86
N GLN A 424 -21.10 -24.81 -15.48
CA GLN A 424 -21.37 -23.48 -16.06
C GLN A 424 -22.36 -23.50 -17.24
N SER A 425 -22.62 -24.66 -17.86
CA SER A 425 -23.61 -24.81 -18.93
C SER A 425 -24.99 -25.21 -18.42
N THR A 426 -25.09 -26.03 -17.37
CA THR A 426 -26.34 -26.37 -16.69
C THR A 426 -26.85 -25.20 -15.84
N ASP A 427 -25.94 -24.44 -15.22
CA ASP A 427 -26.28 -23.22 -14.49
C ASP A 427 -26.69 -22.07 -15.43
N LYS A 428 -26.47 -22.18 -16.75
CA LYS A 428 -26.96 -21.22 -17.73
C LYS A 428 -28.45 -21.34 -18.05
N GLU A 429 -29.09 -22.48 -17.76
CA GLU A 429 -30.55 -22.64 -17.92
C GLU A 429 -31.35 -22.24 -16.67
N GLU A 430 -30.74 -22.13 -15.48
CA GLU A 430 -31.46 -21.75 -14.25
C GLU A 430 -30.86 -20.55 -13.48
N ILE A 431 -29.58 -20.19 -13.66
CA ILE A 431 -28.90 -19.09 -12.92
C ILE A 431 -27.95 -18.27 -13.85
N GLY A 432 -28.14 -18.33 -15.17
CA GLY A 432 -27.23 -17.73 -16.16
C GLY A 432 -27.25 -16.19 -16.26
N ALA A 433 -28.15 -15.52 -15.55
CA ALA A 433 -28.29 -14.06 -15.55
C ALA A 433 -28.08 -13.40 -14.17
N ARG A 434 -27.77 -14.18 -13.11
CA ARG A 434 -27.69 -13.65 -11.74
C ARG A 434 -26.30 -13.68 -11.09
N GLY A 435 -25.33 -14.50 -11.51
CA GLY A 435 -24.03 -14.57 -10.80
C GLY A 435 -23.05 -13.41 -11.11
N LEU A 436 -22.77 -13.18 -12.40
CA LEU A 436 -21.90 -12.08 -12.86
C LEU A 436 -22.61 -10.72 -12.85
N ALA A 437 -23.94 -10.73 -12.99
CA ALA A 437 -24.74 -9.56 -12.73
C ALA A 437 -24.74 -9.23 -11.23
N PHE A 438 -24.92 -10.16 -10.29
CA PHE A 438 -25.05 -9.82 -8.86
C PHE A 438 -23.78 -9.23 -8.22
N VAL A 439 -22.58 -9.66 -8.59
CA VAL A 439 -21.35 -9.07 -8.02
C VAL A 439 -21.05 -7.68 -8.61
N ASP A 440 -21.23 -7.50 -9.92
CA ASP A 440 -21.15 -6.18 -10.55
C ASP A 440 -22.30 -5.27 -10.09
N THR A 441 -23.50 -5.82 -9.84
CA THR A 441 -24.66 -5.08 -9.34
C THR A 441 -24.52 -4.75 -7.87
N VAL A 442 -23.95 -5.61 -7.02
CA VAL A 442 -23.73 -5.33 -5.59
C VAL A 442 -22.58 -4.34 -5.42
N ASP A 443 -21.49 -4.46 -6.18
CA ASP A 443 -20.40 -3.48 -6.16
C ASP A 443 -20.87 -2.13 -6.76
N ARG A 444 -21.61 -2.14 -7.87
CA ARG A 444 -22.25 -0.94 -8.44
C ARG A 444 -23.29 -0.34 -7.51
N GLN A 445 -24.12 -1.14 -6.86
CA GLN A 445 -25.11 -0.67 -5.89
C GLN A 445 -24.41 -0.07 -4.67
N ARG A 446 -23.34 -0.70 -4.18
CA ARG A 446 -22.54 -0.17 -3.08
C ARG A 446 -21.83 1.13 -3.45
N ARG A 447 -21.26 1.23 -4.66
CA ARG A 447 -20.71 2.48 -5.19
C ARG A 447 -21.80 3.55 -5.32
N GLN A 448 -23.00 3.19 -5.79
CA GLN A 448 -24.13 4.13 -5.86
C GLN A 448 -24.58 4.61 -4.48
N GLU A 449 -24.69 3.73 -3.48
CA GLU A 449 -25.07 4.09 -2.11
C GLU A 449 -24.04 5.01 -1.45
N LEU A 450 -22.75 4.73 -1.65
CA LEU A 450 -21.66 5.55 -1.11
C LEU A 450 -21.54 6.89 -1.83
N ALA A 451 -21.67 6.90 -3.16
CA ALA A 451 -21.70 8.13 -3.95
C ALA A 451 -22.91 8.99 -3.59
N GLN A 452 -24.10 8.39 -3.40
CA GLN A 452 -25.28 9.09 -2.89
C GLN A 452 -24.99 9.71 -1.53
N SER A 453 -24.47 8.93 -0.59
CA SER A 453 -24.12 9.42 0.76
C SER A 453 -23.08 10.56 0.74
N LEU A 454 -22.17 10.54 -0.23
CA LEU A 454 -21.15 11.57 -0.43
C LEU A 454 -21.77 12.85 -1.00
N ILE A 455 -22.61 12.73 -2.02
CA ILE A 455 -23.32 13.86 -2.64
C ILE A 455 -24.29 14.51 -1.65
N ASP A 456 -24.97 13.73 -0.82
CA ASP A 456 -25.82 14.24 0.25
C ASP A 456 -25.00 15.04 1.28
N ALA A 457 -23.77 14.60 1.58
CA ALA A 457 -22.87 15.31 2.49
C ALA A 457 -22.42 16.68 1.93
N PHE A 458 -22.41 16.86 0.61
CA PHE A 458 -22.09 18.14 -0.04
C PHE A 458 -23.23 19.17 0.02
N ASP A 459 -24.42 18.76 0.46
CA ASP A 459 -25.60 19.62 0.58
C ASP A 459 -25.98 20.33 -0.74
N ASN A 460 -25.93 19.58 -1.83
CA ASN A 460 -26.22 20.07 -3.19
C ASN A 460 -27.66 20.59 -3.34
N GLU A 461 -28.61 20.08 -2.56
CA GLU A 461 -30.00 20.56 -2.57
C GLU A 461 -30.10 21.98 -2.01
N ALA A 462 -29.47 22.26 -0.86
CA ALA A 462 -29.43 23.61 -0.33
C ALA A 462 -28.70 24.57 -1.29
N GLN A 463 -27.61 24.10 -1.92
CA GLN A 463 -26.87 24.88 -2.91
C GLN A 463 -27.72 25.20 -4.16
N SER A 464 -28.42 24.21 -4.71
CA SER A 464 -29.31 24.38 -5.88
C SER A 464 -30.46 25.34 -5.56
N ASN A 465 -31.10 25.17 -4.41
CA ASN A 465 -32.16 26.07 -3.94
C ASN A 465 -31.65 27.50 -3.74
N ALA A 466 -30.42 27.66 -3.22
CA ALA A 466 -29.80 28.97 -3.08
C ALA A 466 -29.50 29.63 -4.43
N LEU A 467 -29.04 28.87 -5.43
CA LEU A 467 -28.84 29.36 -6.80
C LEU A 467 -30.16 29.75 -7.48
N HIS A 468 -31.22 28.96 -7.30
CA HIS A 468 -32.54 29.28 -7.83
C HIS A 468 -33.09 30.58 -7.23
N ARG A 469 -32.96 30.76 -5.90
CA ARG A 469 -33.32 32.04 -5.25
C ARG A 469 -32.50 33.20 -5.76
N LEU A 470 -31.19 33.02 -5.92
CA LEU A 470 -30.32 34.05 -6.52
C LEU A 470 -30.80 34.44 -7.93
N CYS A 471 -31.20 33.48 -8.76
CA CYS A 471 -31.76 33.77 -10.08
C CYS A 471 -33.05 34.58 -9.98
N LEU A 472 -33.99 34.18 -9.12
CA LEU A 472 -35.26 34.89 -8.94
C LEU A 472 -35.04 36.32 -8.41
N ASP A 473 -34.14 36.50 -7.44
CA ASP A 473 -33.79 37.81 -6.88
C ASP A 473 -33.21 38.72 -7.96
N GLU A 474 -32.35 38.20 -8.84
CA GLU A 474 -31.78 38.94 -9.97
C GLU A 474 -32.83 39.26 -11.06
N GLN A 475 -33.70 38.31 -11.41
CA GLN A 475 -34.80 38.54 -12.35
C GLN A 475 -35.77 39.62 -11.83
N ALA A 476 -36.03 39.63 -10.52
CA ALA A 476 -36.92 40.60 -9.87
C ALA A 476 -36.41 42.05 -9.95
N LEU A 477 -35.13 42.29 -10.24
CA LEU A 477 -34.58 43.63 -10.48
C LEU A 477 -35.12 44.29 -11.77
N THR A 478 -35.76 43.51 -12.65
CA THR A 478 -36.38 43.99 -13.89
C THR A 478 -37.90 43.90 -13.80
N THR A 479 -38.55 45.02 -13.47
CA THR A 479 -40.01 45.09 -13.34
C THR A 479 -40.69 45.44 -14.66
N ALA A 480 -42.00 45.16 -14.77
CA ALA A 480 -42.79 45.52 -15.96
C ALA A 480 -42.78 47.03 -16.21
N GLU A 481 -42.79 47.84 -15.16
CA GLU A 481 -42.69 49.30 -15.22
C GLU A 481 -41.35 49.76 -15.79
N LYS A 482 -40.25 49.08 -15.40
CA LYS A 482 -38.92 49.38 -15.92
C LYS A 482 -38.84 49.05 -17.42
N ILE A 483 -39.30 47.87 -17.81
CA ILE A 483 -39.36 47.46 -19.23
C ILE A 483 -40.21 48.43 -20.06
N TYR A 484 -41.37 48.86 -19.53
CA TYR A 484 -42.24 49.82 -20.21
C TYR A 484 -41.61 51.21 -20.30
N LYS A 485 -40.92 51.66 -19.25
CA LYS A 485 -40.21 52.94 -19.25
C LYS A 485 -39.10 52.97 -20.31
N ASP A 486 -38.38 51.85 -20.46
CA ASP A 486 -37.28 51.73 -21.41
C ASP A 486 -37.81 51.52 -22.85
N ASN A 487 -38.93 50.81 -23.02
CA ASN A 487 -39.61 50.63 -24.30
C ASN A 487 -41.15 50.55 -24.14
N PRO A 488 -41.88 51.67 -24.33
CA PRO A 488 -43.33 51.72 -24.17
C PRO A 488 -44.11 50.81 -25.12
N SER A 489 -43.50 50.38 -26.23
CA SER A 489 -44.12 49.49 -27.23
C SER A 489 -43.96 48.00 -26.93
N TYR A 490 -43.12 47.64 -25.94
CA TYR A 490 -42.75 46.25 -25.66
C TYR A 490 -43.95 45.35 -25.34
N PHE A 491 -44.96 45.88 -24.64
CA PHE A 491 -46.18 45.15 -24.28
C PHE A 491 -47.33 45.35 -25.27
N GLY A 492 -47.04 45.67 -26.53
CA GLY A 492 -48.05 45.73 -27.59
C GLY A 492 -49.14 46.79 -27.36
N GLY A 493 -48.80 47.90 -26.67
CA GLY A 493 -49.72 49.01 -26.39
C GLY A 493 -50.43 48.96 -25.03
N ILE A 494 -50.18 47.93 -24.21
CA ILE A 494 -50.69 47.87 -22.83
C ILE A 494 -49.80 48.74 -21.92
N SER A 495 -50.40 49.68 -21.19
CA SER A 495 -49.72 50.64 -20.31
C SER A 495 -50.01 50.39 -18.82
N PRO A 496 -49.25 50.99 -17.88
CA PRO A 496 -49.54 50.93 -16.44
C PRO A 496 -50.94 51.40 -16.01
N SER A 497 -51.59 52.22 -16.83
CA SER A 497 -52.97 52.68 -16.61
C SER A 497 -54.04 51.76 -17.21
N SER A 498 -53.65 50.74 -17.96
CA SER A 498 -54.57 49.80 -18.60
C SER A 498 -55.15 48.81 -17.59
N HIS A 499 -56.43 48.47 -17.70
CA HIS A 499 -57.07 47.49 -16.81
C HIS A 499 -56.39 46.11 -16.85
N SER A 500 -55.77 45.75 -17.98
CA SER A 500 -55.02 44.50 -18.17
C SER A 500 -53.59 44.54 -17.63
N TRP A 501 -53.09 45.67 -17.09
CA TRP A 501 -51.72 45.79 -16.58
C TRP A 501 -51.35 44.74 -15.51
N PRO A 502 -52.23 44.39 -14.54
CA PRO A 502 -51.92 43.34 -13.59
C PRO A 502 -51.67 41.97 -14.24
N LEU A 503 -52.28 41.69 -15.39
CA LEU A 503 -52.03 40.46 -16.16
C LEU A 503 -50.63 40.46 -16.79
N VAL A 504 -50.15 41.61 -17.24
CA VAL A 504 -48.77 41.77 -17.75
C VAL A 504 -47.76 41.52 -16.64
N VAL A 505 -47.97 42.11 -15.46
CA VAL A 505 -47.11 41.90 -14.29
C VAL A 505 -47.10 40.41 -13.88
N SER A 506 -48.27 39.77 -13.86
CA SER A 506 -48.38 38.35 -13.55
C SER A 506 -47.74 37.45 -14.61
N ALA A 507 -47.86 37.79 -15.90
CA ALA A 507 -47.24 37.05 -17.00
C ALA A 507 -45.71 37.18 -16.98
N LEU A 508 -45.18 38.38 -16.69
CA LEU A 508 -43.74 38.61 -16.55
C LEU A 508 -43.17 37.80 -15.37
N LYS A 509 -43.87 37.78 -14.23
CA LYS A 509 -43.47 36.96 -13.08
C LYS A 509 -43.43 35.47 -13.44
N THR A 510 -44.44 34.98 -14.16
CA THR A 510 -44.49 33.58 -14.64
C THR A 510 -43.33 33.28 -15.59
N TYR A 511 -43.01 34.20 -16.50
CA TYR A 511 -41.85 34.09 -17.38
C TYR A 511 -40.55 34.03 -16.60
N GLN A 512 -40.35 34.89 -15.60
CA GLN A 512 -39.14 34.93 -14.77
C GLN A 512 -38.98 33.63 -13.95
N GLU A 513 -40.06 33.10 -13.38
CA GLU A 513 -40.07 31.81 -12.69
C GLU A 513 -39.69 30.66 -13.63
N GLN A 514 -40.18 30.68 -14.88
CA GLN A 514 -39.82 29.68 -15.90
C GLN A 514 -38.38 29.85 -16.40
N ALA A 515 -37.89 31.08 -16.57
CA ALA A 515 -36.53 31.37 -17.01
C ALA A 515 -35.48 30.94 -15.99
N CYS A 516 -35.83 30.98 -14.69
CA CYS A 516 -34.99 30.49 -13.60
C CYS A 516 -35.15 28.98 -13.33
N LYS A 517 -35.97 28.28 -14.10
CA LYS A 517 -36.15 26.84 -13.98
C LYS A 517 -34.95 26.12 -14.60
N THR A 518 -33.94 25.84 -13.78
CA THR A 518 -32.80 25.00 -14.15
C THR A 518 -33.15 23.52 -14.05
N LEU A 519 -32.22 22.64 -14.42
CA LEU A 519 -32.28 21.21 -14.07
C LEU A 519 -32.66 21.09 -12.59
N ASP A 520 -33.66 20.26 -12.27
CA ASP A 520 -34.07 20.11 -10.88
C ASP A 520 -32.94 19.49 -10.06
N SER A 521 -32.87 19.84 -8.77
CA SER A 521 -31.77 19.41 -7.91
C SER A 521 -31.63 17.89 -7.80
N ARG A 522 -32.73 17.13 -7.95
CA ARG A 522 -32.68 15.66 -7.87
C ARG A 522 -32.06 15.08 -9.13
N THR A 523 -32.45 15.59 -10.30
CA THR A 523 -31.83 15.17 -11.57
C THR A 523 -30.35 15.54 -11.62
N PHE A 524 -29.97 16.73 -11.12
CA PHE A 524 -28.56 17.13 -11.06
C PHE A 524 -27.75 16.25 -10.09
N SER A 525 -28.27 16.01 -8.88
CA SER A 525 -27.63 15.09 -7.92
C SER A 525 -27.51 13.67 -8.49
N ALA A 526 -28.52 13.17 -9.20
CA ALA A 526 -28.46 11.85 -9.82
C ALA A 526 -27.32 11.73 -10.85
N VAL A 527 -27.09 12.76 -11.66
CA VAL A 527 -25.96 12.80 -12.62
C VAL A 527 -24.62 12.76 -11.87
N LEU A 528 -24.49 13.51 -10.78
CA LEU A 528 -23.27 13.49 -9.97
C LEU A 528 -23.05 12.13 -9.30
N VAL A 529 -24.09 11.56 -8.71
CA VAL A 529 -24.04 10.23 -8.06
C VAL A 529 -23.60 9.16 -9.06
N ASP A 530 -24.17 9.16 -10.26
CA ASP A 530 -23.76 8.21 -11.30
C ASP A 530 -22.29 8.42 -11.71
N HIS A 531 -21.86 9.67 -11.90
CA HIS A 531 -20.47 9.95 -12.26
C HIS A 531 -19.48 9.50 -11.17
N TYR A 532 -19.75 9.82 -9.90
CA TYR A 532 -18.90 9.41 -8.78
C TYR A 532 -18.87 7.89 -8.61
N ALA A 533 -20.03 7.22 -8.73
CA ALA A 533 -20.13 5.77 -8.63
C ALA A 533 -19.37 5.04 -9.76
N ASN A 534 -19.23 5.65 -10.93
CA ASN A 534 -18.53 5.05 -12.08
C ASN A 534 -17.03 5.42 -12.15
N SER A 535 -16.60 6.48 -11.45
CA SER A 535 -15.22 6.99 -11.50
C SER A 535 -14.34 6.60 -10.31
N HIS A 536 -14.92 6.05 -9.25
CA HIS A 536 -14.21 5.72 -8.01
C HIS A 536 -14.56 4.31 -7.52
N SER A 537 -13.60 3.63 -6.90
CA SER A 537 -13.81 2.37 -6.19
C SER A 537 -14.57 2.56 -4.88
N VAL A 538 -15.15 1.49 -4.34
CA VAL A 538 -15.83 1.48 -3.02
C VAL A 538 -14.93 2.04 -1.92
N ILE A 539 -13.65 1.67 -1.91
CA ILE A 539 -12.68 2.11 -0.89
C ILE A 539 -12.40 3.61 -0.99
N GLU A 540 -12.30 4.14 -2.21
CA GLU A 540 -12.11 5.57 -2.43
C GLU A 540 -13.33 6.38 -1.97
N LEU A 541 -14.54 5.94 -2.33
CA LEU A 541 -15.78 6.57 -1.89
C LEU A 541 -15.94 6.52 -0.36
N GLU A 542 -15.56 5.42 0.30
CA GLU A 542 -15.58 5.32 1.77
C GLU A 542 -14.58 6.27 2.43
N LYS A 543 -13.37 6.42 1.86
CA LYS A 543 -12.37 7.38 2.34
C LYS A 543 -12.82 8.82 2.16
N MET A 544 -13.37 9.15 0.98
CA MET A 544 -13.93 10.47 0.69
C MET A 544 -15.06 10.78 1.67
N LEU A 545 -16.01 9.87 1.83
CA LEU A 545 -17.13 10.03 2.76
C LEU A 545 -16.66 10.20 4.20
N LYS A 546 -15.63 9.45 4.63
CA LYS A 546 -15.03 9.59 5.97
C LYS A 546 -14.41 10.98 6.16
N PHE A 547 -13.64 11.46 5.17
CA PHE A 547 -13.05 12.80 5.21
C PHE A 547 -14.14 13.87 5.29
N TYR A 548 -15.10 13.85 4.36
CA TYR A 548 -16.14 14.88 4.28
C TYR A 548 -17.14 14.86 5.44
N ARG A 549 -17.24 13.74 6.17
CA ARG A 549 -18.01 13.67 7.43
C ARG A 549 -17.26 14.20 8.66
N SER A 550 -15.94 14.36 8.59
CA SER A 550 -15.15 14.97 9.67
C SER A 550 -15.48 16.46 9.84
N ASP A 551 -15.12 17.05 10.98
CA ASP A 551 -15.34 18.48 11.24
C ASP A 551 -14.64 19.37 10.20
N LEU A 552 -13.40 19.03 9.85
CA LEU A 552 -12.63 19.73 8.82
C LEU A 552 -13.28 19.57 7.43
N GLY A 553 -13.73 18.35 7.10
CA GLY A 553 -14.42 18.07 5.84
C GLY A 553 -15.72 18.87 5.69
N ARG A 554 -16.54 18.93 6.74
CA ARG A 554 -17.77 19.74 6.79
C ARG A 554 -17.47 21.22 6.68
N GLN A 555 -16.43 21.70 7.37
CA GLN A 555 -15.99 23.10 7.27
C GLN A 555 -15.54 23.44 5.83
N SER A 556 -14.81 22.53 5.19
CA SER A 556 -14.37 22.67 3.79
C SER A 556 -15.57 22.77 2.84
N ILE A 557 -16.54 21.87 2.97
CA ILE A 557 -17.79 21.89 2.17
C ILE A 557 -18.53 23.21 2.36
N ASN A 558 -18.76 23.62 3.61
CA ASN A 558 -19.48 24.85 3.91
C ASN A 558 -18.77 26.08 3.34
N THR A 559 -17.44 26.12 3.46
CA THR A 559 -16.62 27.21 2.92
C THR A 559 -16.68 27.24 1.40
N ASN A 560 -16.57 26.08 0.75
CA ASN A 560 -16.65 25.96 -0.70
C ASN A 560 -18.03 26.37 -1.23
N ASN A 561 -19.11 25.92 -0.57
CA ASN A 561 -20.48 26.27 -0.94
C ASN A 561 -20.73 27.79 -0.79
N ALA A 562 -20.26 28.40 0.29
CA ALA A 562 -20.35 29.85 0.48
C ALA A 562 -19.55 30.62 -0.57
N ALA A 563 -18.33 30.18 -0.89
CA ALA A 563 -17.50 30.77 -1.93
C ALA A 563 -18.16 30.67 -3.31
N TYR A 564 -18.73 29.51 -3.63
CA TYR A 564 -19.41 29.25 -4.89
C TYR A 564 -20.64 30.15 -5.09
N LEU A 565 -21.48 30.31 -4.06
CA LEU A 565 -22.64 31.23 -4.12
C LEU A 565 -22.20 32.69 -4.28
N LYS A 566 -21.13 33.10 -3.60
CA LYS A 566 -20.58 34.45 -3.73
C LYS A 566 -20.05 34.71 -5.14
N ALA A 567 -19.35 33.73 -5.73
CA ALA A 567 -18.86 33.80 -7.11
C ALA A 567 -20.01 33.89 -8.13
N ASN A 568 -21.06 33.08 -7.98
CA ASN A 568 -22.23 33.13 -8.86
C ASN A 568 -22.96 34.48 -8.78
N ARG A 569 -23.18 35.02 -7.57
CA ARG A 569 -23.77 36.36 -7.41
C ARG A 569 -22.96 37.44 -8.11
N MET A 570 -21.64 37.37 -8.03
CA MET A 570 -20.75 38.29 -8.75
C MET A 570 -20.87 38.11 -10.27
N SER A 571 -20.91 36.86 -10.74
CA SER A 571 -21.07 36.53 -12.16
C SER A 571 -22.37 37.07 -12.73
N TYR A 572 -23.50 36.87 -12.03
CA TYR A 572 -24.80 37.42 -12.44
C TYR A 572 -24.77 38.96 -12.53
N ARG A 573 -24.19 39.64 -11.55
CA ARG A 573 -24.05 41.10 -11.58
C ARG A 573 -23.28 41.58 -12.81
N ILE A 574 -22.13 40.97 -13.08
CA ILE A 574 -21.29 41.29 -14.25
C ILE A 574 -22.04 40.99 -15.55
N ALA A 575 -22.75 39.85 -15.63
CA ALA A 575 -23.52 39.48 -16.80
C ALA A 575 -24.64 40.49 -17.09
N THR A 576 -25.34 40.97 -16.05
CA THR A 576 -26.38 42.00 -16.18
C THR A 576 -25.80 43.33 -16.70
N GLU A 577 -24.68 43.79 -16.13
CA GLU A 577 -23.98 45.00 -16.59
C GLU A 577 -23.50 44.88 -18.04
N ASN A 578 -22.91 43.74 -18.40
CA ASN A 578 -22.44 43.47 -19.75
C ASN A 578 -23.58 43.35 -20.76
N ASN A 579 -24.69 42.70 -20.40
CA ASN A 579 -25.87 42.60 -21.26
C ASN A 579 -26.51 43.96 -21.52
N ALA A 580 -26.58 44.84 -20.51
CA ALA A 580 -27.09 46.20 -20.69
C ALA A 580 -26.23 46.98 -21.70
N ARG A 581 -24.91 46.92 -21.56
CA ARG A 581 -23.98 47.56 -22.49
C ARG A 581 -24.04 46.97 -23.90
N ALA A 582 -24.08 45.65 -24.01
CA ALA A 582 -24.17 44.94 -25.29
C ALA A 582 -25.48 45.28 -26.03
N ASN A 583 -26.59 45.38 -25.31
CA ASN A 583 -27.88 45.80 -25.87
C ASN A 583 -27.86 47.25 -26.37
N GLU A 584 -27.18 48.16 -25.65
CA GLU A 584 -27.04 49.55 -26.09
C GLU A 584 -26.22 49.65 -27.38
N GLU A 585 -25.09 48.94 -27.46
CA GLU A 585 -24.25 48.86 -28.64
C GLU A 585 -25.00 48.24 -29.84
N PHE A 586 -25.70 47.13 -29.62
CA PHE A 586 -26.54 46.49 -30.62
C PHE A 586 -27.64 47.42 -31.14
N SER A 587 -28.37 48.09 -30.24
CA SER A 587 -29.45 49.02 -30.60
C SER A 587 -28.93 50.20 -31.41
N ARG A 588 -27.74 50.71 -31.06
CA ARG A 588 -27.08 51.80 -31.79
C ARG A 588 -26.72 51.39 -33.21
N GLU A 589 -26.18 50.18 -33.40
CA GLU A 589 -25.83 49.68 -34.74
C GLU A 589 -27.07 49.38 -35.58
N ILE A 590 -28.11 48.76 -35.01
CA ILE A 590 -29.39 48.57 -35.71
C ILE A 590 -30.00 49.91 -36.12
N GLY A 591 -29.99 50.93 -35.24
CA GLY A 591 -30.43 52.27 -35.57
C GLY A 591 -29.65 52.88 -36.75
N ARG A 592 -28.32 52.68 -36.78
CA ARG A 592 -27.46 53.10 -37.90
C ARG A 592 -27.84 52.41 -39.20
N LEU A 593 -28.04 51.08 -39.17
CA LEU A 593 -28.41 50.28 -40.34
C LEU A 593 -29.80 50.66 -40.88
N ILE A 594 -30.77 50.93 -40.00
CA ILE A 594 -32.11 51.40 -40.40
C ILE A 594 -32.01 52.78 -41.06
N ALA A 595 -31.23 53.69 -40.48
CA ALA A 595 -31.02 55.03 -41.05
C ALA A 595 -30.33 54.97 -42.42
N ASP A 596 -29.32 54.11 -42.59
CA ASP A 596 -28.65 53.88 -43.88
C ASP A 596 -29.60 53.25 -44.92
N SER A 597 -30.45 52.31 -44.51
CA SER A 597 -31.48 51.71 -45.37
C SER A 597 -32.51 52.73 -45.83
N ASN A 598 -32.93 53.63 -44.94
CA ASN A 598 -33.90 54.68 -45.26
C ASN A 598 -33.31 55.81 -46.12
N ARG A 599 -31.99 56.02 -46.13
CA ARG A 599 -31.31 56.95 -47.06
C ARG A 599 -31.11 56.38 -48.46
N LYS A 600 -31.18 55.05 -48.61
CA LYS A 600 -31.01 54.34 -49.89
C LYS A 600 -32.34 54.05 -50.61
N ARG A 601 -33.48 54.28 -49.94
CA ARG A 601 -34.81 54.38 -50.55
C ARG A 601 -35.11 55.84 -50.83
#